data_AF-A0A326TUR1-F1
#
_entry.id   AF-A0A326TUR1-F1
#
_cell.length_a   1.000
_cell.length_b   1.000
_cell.length_c   1.000
_cell.angle_alpha   90.00
_cell.angle_beta   90.00
_cell.angle_gamma   90.00
#
_symmetry.space_group_name_H-M   'P 1'
#
loop_
_entity.id
_entity.type
_entity.pdbx_description
1 polymer ?
#
loop_
_entity_poly.entity_id
_entity_poly.type
_entity_poly.pdbx_seq_one_letter_code
_entity_poly.pdbx_strand_id
1 'polypeptide(L)'
;MKRKQQPRIVEKQYVVMLSSTELATALVAAQRQMAELAARHLETLSEPERLQLYGLAQFTEKIERLIEQERMRGMRGISTS
;
A
#
# COMPACT_ATOMS: atom_id res chain seq x y z
N MET A 1 -1.34 -36.34 -5.80
CA MET A 1 -1.57 -34.93 -6.20
C MET A 1 -1.36 -34.03 -4.98
N LYS A 2 -0.29 -33.22 -4.93
CA LYS A 2 -0.02 -32.31 -3.80
C LYS A 2 -0.93 -31.07 -3.94
N ARG A 3 -1.88 -30.89 -3.01
CA ARG A 3 -2.69 -29.67 -2.92
C ARG A 3 -1.73 -28.50 -2.65
N LYS A 4 -1.69 -27.51 -3.56
CA LYS A 4 -1.05 -26.21 -3.31
C LYS A 4 -1.77 -25.59 -2.11
N GLN A 5 -1.13 -25.60 -0.94
CA GLN A 5 -1.66 -24.91 0.24
C GLN A 5 -1.67 -23.42 -0.10
N GLN A 6 -2.86 -22.81 -0.13
CA GLN A 6 -2.98 -21.36 -0.16
C GLN A 6 -2.47 -20.81 1.17
N PRO A 7 -1.63 -19.76 1.16
CA PRO A 7 -1.19 -19.11 2.39
C PRO A 7 -2.41 -18.66 3.20
N ARG A 8 -2.50 -19.09 4.46
CA ARG A 8 -3.49 -18.57 5.40
C ARG A 8 -3.06 -17.18 5.84
N ILE A 9 -3.69 -16.15 5.29
CA ILE A 9 -3.51 -14.78 5.75
C ILE A 9 -4.24 -14.65 7.09
N VAL A 10 -3.50 -14.41 8.17
CA VAL A 10 -4.07 -14.10 9.49
C VAL A 10 -4.12 -12.59 9.62
N GLU A 11 -5.32 -12.01 9.67
CA GLU A 11 -5.49 -10.58 9.87
C GLU A 11 -5.13 -10.19 11.31
N LYS A 12 -4.21 -9.25 11.45
CA LYS A 12 -3.89 -8.60 12.72
C LYS A 12 -4.16 -7.10 12.57
N GLN A 13 -4.90 -6.54 13.52
CA GLN A 13 -5.20 -5.12 13.51
C GLN A 13 -4.15 -4.35 14.31
N TYR A 14 -3.59 -3.33 13.67
CA TYR A 14 -2.67 -2.37 14.28
C TYR A 14 -3.16 -0.96 13.97
N VAL A 15 -3.11 -0.07 14.96
CA VAL A 15 -3.35 1.36 14.76
C VAL A 15 -2.01 2.06 14.76
N VAL A 16 -1.75 2.83 13.70
CA VAL A 16 -0.54 3.63 13.56
C VAL A 16 -0.97 5.07 13.32
N MET A 17 -0.42 6.00 14.10
CA MET A 17 -0.60 7.44 13.89
C MET A 17 0.64 7.97 13.18
N LEU A 18 0.44 8.55 12.00
CA LEU A 18 1.50 9.15 11.19
C LEU A 18 1.15 10.62 10.95
N SER A 19 2.14 11.50 11.10
CA SER A 19 2.06 12.85 10.54
C SER A 19 2.00 12.80 9.01
N SER A 20 1.56 13.91 8.40
CA SER A 20 1.49 14.02 6.93
C SER A 20 2.85 13.76 6.26
N THR A 21 3.94 14.21 6.87
CA THR A 21 5.31 14.00 6.36
C THR A 21 5.74 12.55 6.47
N GLU A 22 5.44 11.88 7.59
CA GLU A 22 5.74 10.45 7.76
C GLU A 22 4.93 9.60 6.78
N LEU A 23 3.66 9.95 6.56
CA LEU A 23 2.80 9.27 5.60
C LEU A 23 3.33 9.43 4.15
N ALA A 24 3.72 10.65 3.76
CA ALA A 24 4.30 10.91 2.45
C ALA A 24 5.62 10.16 2.25
N THR A 25 6.48 10.13 3.27
CA THR A 25 7.75 9.40 3.25
C THR A 25 7.51 7.90 3.11
N ALA A 26 6.54 7.36 3.86
CA ALA A 26 6.16 5.95 3.78
C ALA A 26 5.57 5.58 2.40
N LEU A 27 4.76 6.46 1.80
CA LEU A 27 4.22 6.27 0.46
C LEU A 27 5.32 6.18 -0.59
N VAL A 28 6.28 7.11 -0.58
CA VAL A 28 7.42 7.11 -1.52
C VAL A 28 8.26 5.85 -1.35
N ALA A 29 8.55 5.45 -0.11
CA ALA A 29 9.28 4.22 0.16
C ALA A 29 8.54 2.97 -0.34
N ALA A 30 7.22 2.91 -0.11
CA ALA A 30 6.38 1.80 -0.54
C ALA A 30 6.31 1.68 -2.06
N GLN A 31 6.11 2.80 -2.77
CA GLN A 31 6.08 2.84 -4.23
C GLN A 31 7.41 2.38 -4.84
N ARG A 32 8.54 2.79 -4.26
CA ARG A 32 9.87 2.35 -4.69
C ARG A 32 10.05 0.84 -4.51
N GLN A 33 9.77 0.31 -3.32
CA GLN A 33 9.89 -1.14 -3.08
C GLN A 33 8.94 -1.95 -3.95
N MET A 34 7.73 -1.44 -4.20
CA MET A 34 6.77 -2.06 -5.09
C MET A 34 7.31 -2.13 -6.52
N ALA A 35 7.90 -1.03 -7.03
CA ALA A 35 8.51 -1.01 -8.36
C ALA A 35 9.70 -1.99 -8.46
N GLU A 36 10.55 -2.06 -7.44
CA GLU A 36 11.68 -3.00 -7.37
C GLU A 36 11.21 -4.47 -7.40
N LEU A 37 10.15 -4.80 -6.66
CA LEU A 37 9.57 -6.16 -6.66
C LEU A 37 8.79 -6.47 -7.95
N ALA A 38 8.04 -5.52 -8.48
CA ALA A 38 7.24 -5.69 -9.69
C ALA A 38 8.09 -5.80 -10.97
N ALA A 39 9.31 -5.25 -10.96
CA ALA A 39 10.27 -5.41 -12.05
C ALA A 39 10.80 -6.85 -12.18
N ARG A 40 10.65 -7.68 -11.14
CA ARG A 40 11.02 -9.10 -11.16
C ARG A 40 9.86 -9.95 -11.65
N HIS A 41 10.15 -11.02 -12.38
CA HIS A 41 9.12 -11.99 -12.77
C HIS A 41 8.46 -12.62 -11.54
N LEU A 42 7.13 -12.66 -11.49
CA LEU A 42 6.36 -13.17 -10.34
C LEU A 42 6.76 -14.59 -9.90
N GLU A 43 7.20 -15.43 -10.84
CA GLU A 43 7.65 -16.80 -10.58
C GLU A 43 8.99 -16.86 -9.82
N THR A 44 9.78 -15.78 -9.88
CA THR A 44 11.07 -15.63 -9.19
C THR A 44 10.93 -15.04 -7.78
N LEU A 45 9.73 -14.61 -7.41
CA LEU A 45 9.45 -14.07 -6.09
C LEU A 45 9.18 -15.21 -5.10
N SER A 46 9.91 -15.17 -3.99
CA SER A 46 9.60 -15.97 -2.81
C SER A 46 8.19 -15.65 -2.30
N GLU A 47 7.62 -16.54 -1.50
CA GLU A 47 6.31 -16.32 -0.90
C GLU A 47 6.24 -15.04 -0.03
N PRO A 48 7.24 -14.71 0.81
CA PRO A 48 7.27 -13.44 1.53
C PRO A 48 7.29 -12.22 0.60
N GLU A 49 8.04 -12.27 -0.51
CA GLU A 49 8.11 -11.18 -1.48
C GLU A 49 6.78 -10.96 -2.20
N ARG A 50 6.03 -12.04 -2.51
CA ARG A 50 4.69 -11.94 -3.08
C ARG A 50 3.69 -11.33 -2.09
N LEU A 51 3.76 -11.73 -0.82
CA LEU A 51 2.95 -11.14 0.25
C LEU A 51 3.30 -9.66 0.47
N GLN A 52 4.58 -9.32 0.43
CA GLN A 52 5.04 -7.95 0.54
C GLN A 52 4.55 -7.11 -0.64
N LEU A 53 4.68 -7.61 -1.87
CA LEU A 53 4.18 -6.93 -3.08
C LEU A 53 2.67 -6.65 -2.98
N TYR A 54 1.90 -7.65 -2.53
CA TYR A 54 0.47 -7.48 -2.28
C TYR A 54 0.17 -6.42 -1.21
N GLY A 55 0.88 -6.46 -0.08
CA GLY A 55 0.74 -5.49 1.00
C GLY A 55 1.09 -4.06 0.59
N LEU A 56 2.17 -3.89 -0.20
CA LEU A 56 2.60 -2.60 -0.73
C LEU A 56 1.57 -2.02 -1.71
N ALA A 57 1.00 -2.84 -2.58
CA ALA A 57 -0.07 -2.41 -3.50
C ALA A 57 -1.30 -1.94 -2.72
N GLN A 58 -1.75 -2.73 -1.73
CA GLN A 58 -2.88 -2.38 -0.86
C GLN A 58 -2.63 -1.10 -0.05
N PHE A 59 -1.42 -0.92 0.47
CA PHE A 59 -1.04 0.29 1.19
C PHE A 59 -1.09 1.51 0.28
N THR A 60 -0.42 1.44 -0.88
CA THR A 60 -0.33 2.54 -1.85
C THR A 60 -1.73 3.00 -2.30
N GLU A 61 -2.59 2.07 -2.71
CA GLU A 61 -3.98 2.36 -3.13
C GLU A 61 -4.77 3.09 -2.03
N LYS A 62 -4.65 2.63 -0.78
CA LYS A 62 -5.37 3.24 0.35
C LYS A 62 -4.89 4.66 0.63
N ILE A 63 -3.58 4.89 0.62
CA ILE A 63 -3.03 6.21 0.91
C ILE A 63 -3.33 7.20 -0.22
N GLU A 64 -3.23 6.78 -1.48
CA GLU A 64 -3.59 7.63 -2.63
C GLU A 64 -5.07 8.04 -2.59
N ARG A 65 -5.98 7.11 -2.22
CA ARG A 65 -7.39 7.44 -1.99
C ARG A 65 -7.60 8.43 -0.86
N LEU A 66 -6.88 8.30 0.25
CA LEU A 66 -6.96 9.25 1.37
C LEU A 66 -6.48 10.65 0.94
N ILE A 67 -5.36 10.73 0.21
CA ILE A 67 -4.84 11.99 -0.32
C ILE A 67 -5.87 12.64 -1.26
N GLU A 68 -6.47 11.87 -2.16
CA GLU A 68 -7.49 12.39 -3.09
C GLU A 68 -8.75 12.87 -2.35
N GLN A 69 -9.19 12.15 -1.31
CA GLN A 69 -10.30 12.57 -0.47
C GLN A 69 -10.02 13.90 0.25
N GLU A 70 -8.81 14.06 0.79
CA GLU A 70 -8.40 15.30 1.45
C GLU A 70 -8.27 16.46 0.44
N ARG A 71 -7.74 16.20 -0.76
CA ARG A 71 -7.71 17.19 -1.85
C ARG A 71 -9.11 17.66 -2.22
N MET A 72 -10.06 16.74 -2.36
CA MET A 72 -11.46 17.05 -2.69
C MET A 72 -12.20 17.77 -1.57
N ARG A 73 -11.77 17.61 -0.30
CA ARG A 73 -12.27 18.41 0.83
C ARG A 73 -11.69 19.82 0.82
N GLY A 74 -10.38 19.96 0.59
CA GLY A 74 -9.69 21.25 0.47
C GLY A 74 -10.27 22.12 -0.65
N MET A 75 -10.58 21.54 -1.82
CA MET A 75 -11.18 22.27 -2.93
C MET A 75 -12.63 22.74 -2.64
N ARG A 76 -13.39 22.01 -1.82
CA ARG A 76 -14.73 22.43 -1.40
C ARG A 76 -14.70 23.58 -0.39
N GLY A 77 -13.67 23.64 0.46
CA GLY A 77 -13.49 24.75 1.41
C GLY A 77 -13.14 26.08 0.75
N ILE A 78 -12.52 26.06 -0.44
CA ILE A 78 -12.13 27.28 -1.18
C ILE A 78 -13.30 27.81 -2.04
N SER A 79 -14.24 26.95 -2.44
CA SER A 79 -15.35 27.33 -3.32
C SER A 79 -16.54 27.98 -2.59
N THR A 80 -16.47 28.16 -1.27
CA THR A 80 -17.53 28.77 -0.44
C THR A 80 -17.11 30.09 0.22
N SER A 81 -16.10 30.79 -0.32
CA SER A 81 -15.67 32.12 0.14
C SER A 81 -15.84 33.17 -0.95
#